data_AF-A0A8H7DK89-F1
#
_entry.id   AF-A0A8H7DK89-F1
#
_cell.length_a   1.000
_cell.length_b   1.000
_cell.length_c   1.000
_cell.angle_alpha   90.00
_cell.angle_beta   90.00
_cell.angle_gamma   90.00
#
_symmetry.space_group_name_H-M   'P 1'
#
loop_
_entity.id
_entity.type
_entity.pdbx_description
1 polymer ?
#
loop_
_entity_poly.entity_id
_entity_poly.type
_entity_poly.pdbx_seq_one_letter_code
_entity_poly.pdbx_strand_id
1 'polypeptide(L)'
;MVYPSLPSALLFRETLSSMNFPVRAKPEHFGIIPTSPLSPLAVISVKYGLRYRFRLVSLSCDPNFIFKIDSHNISIIEADGISHQPVTVDSLQIFAGQRYSFILNATQKIDNYWIRATPDYVNTGFANNTNSAILRYVGASPTDPTTISKNGTNLLKETDLHPLVPVPVPGVHKIGAADVSINLDIGTDLSNPASPRYTLNGVSFQPPTAPTASGFLHCHIDYHLNIGLAVILVESRTTIQQDKFEIPPAWDDLCPIYNAAANTTQLG
;
A
#
# COMPACT_ATOMS: atom_id res chain seq x y z
N MET A 1 6.94 -34.84 -40.69
CA MET A 1 7.86 -34.27 -39.69
C MET A 1 7.09 -34.18 -38.38
N VAL A 2 7.44 -35.03 -37.42
CA VAL A 2 6.76 -35.20 -36.13
C VAL A 2 7.36 -34.20 -35.15
N TYR A 3 6.53 -33.41 -34.46
CA TYR A 3 6.58 -33.21 -33.01
C TYR A 3 5.24 -32.63 -32.49
N PRO A 4 4.61 -33.24 -31.47
CA PRO A 4 3.35 -32.82 -30.84
C PRO A 4 3.55 -32.13 -29.47
N SER A 5 2.43 -31.78 -28.80
CA SER A 5 2.24 -31.51 -27.35
C SER A 5 2.55 -30.06 -26.88
N LEU A 6 1.77 -29.30 -26.09
CA LEU A 6 0.61 -29.47 -25.19
C LEU A 6 -0.09 -28.08 -25.00
N PRO A 7 -1.39 -27.99 -24.70
CA PRO A 7 -1.97 -26.79 -24.09
C PRO A 7 -1.88 -26.94 -22.56
N SER A 8 -0.85 -26.39 -21.94
CA SER A 8 -0.83 -26.23 -20.48
C SER A 8 -1.74 -25.06 -20.13
N ALA A 9 -2.99 -25.38 -19.79
CA ALA A 9 -3.91 -24.45 -19.15
C ALA A 9 -3.21 -23.77 -17.97
N LEU A 10 -3.00 -22.47 -18.11
CA LEU A 10 -2.46 -21.59 -17.09
C LEU A 10 -3.52 -21.46 -15.99
N LEU A 11 -3.55 -22.41 -15.07
CA LEU A 11 -4.38 -22.36 -13.87
C LEU A 11 -3.81 -21.28 -12.94
N PHE A 12 -4.13 -20.01 -13.23
CA PHE A 12 -4.06 -18.93 -12.25
C PHE A 12 -5.12 -19.23 -11.21
N ARG A 13 -4.73 -19.91 -10.13
CA ARG A 13 -5.56 -20.03 -8.95
C ARG A 13 -5.45 -18.70 -8.22
N GLU A 14 -6.32 -17.75 -8.55
CA GLU A 14 -6.51 -16.54 -7.75
C GLU A 14 -7.15 -16.93 -6.42
N THR A 15 -6.33 -17.32 -5.46
CA THR A 15 -6.73 -17.23 -4.05
C THR A 15 -6.70 -15.75 -3.68
N LEU A 16 -7.84 -15.07 -3.84
CA LEU A 16 -8.13 -13.81 -3.15
C LEU A 16 -8.22 -14.10 -1.65
N SER A 17 -7.07 -14.19 -1.01
CA SER A 17 -6.98 -14.07 0.43
C SER A 17 -6.73 -12.59 0.71
N SER A 18 -7.79 -11.83 0.98
CA SER A 18 -7.68 -10.52 1.62
C SER A 18 -7.14 -10.75 3.04
N MET A 19 -5.82 -10.88 3.15
CA MET A 19 -5.14 -10.97 4.43
C MET A 19 -4.88 -9.56 4.92
N ASN A 20 -5.66 -9.10 5.89
CA ASN A 20 -5.24 -8.02 6.75
C ASN A 20 -3.95 -8.47 7.44
N PHE A 21 -2.89 -7.69 7.31
CA PHE A 21 -1.58 -7.95 7.89
C PHE A 21 -1.47 -7.26 9.26
N PRO A 22 -1.84 -7.88 10.40
CA PRO A 22 -1.21 -7.51 11.64
C PRO A 22 0.17 -8.15 11.64
N VAL A 23 1.14 -7.42 11.12
CA VAL A 23 2.52 -7.56 11.59
C VAL A 23 2.43 -7.55 13.12
N ARG A 24 3.01 -8.53 13.82
CA ARG A 24 2.90 -8.62 15.29
C ARG A 24 3.38 -7.29 15.89
N ALA A 25 2.41 -6.47 16.32
CA ALA A 25 2.61 -5.17 16.92
C ALA A 25 2.38 -5.31 18.42
N LYS A 26 3.19 -4.61 19.22
CA LYS A 26 2.80 -4.35 20.60
C LYS A 26 1.57 -3.42 20.56
N PRO A 27 0.57 -3.61 21.42
CA PRO A 27 -0.48 -2.62 21.58
C PRO A 27 0.16 -1.36 22.18
N GLU A 28 0.27 -0.29 21.42
CA GLU A 28 0.68 1.01 21.93
C GLU A 28 -0.59 1.89 22.10
N HIS A 29 -0.96 2.15 23.36
CA HIS A 29 -1.79 3.25 23.89
C HIS A 29 -3.32 3.37 23.60
N PHE A 30 -4.13 2.58 24.32
CA PHE A 30 -5.11 3.06 25.32
C PHE A 30 -5.61 1.85 26.14
N GLY A 31 -5.13 1.70 27.38
CA GLY A 31 -5.49 0.58 28.28
C GLY A 31 -4.40 -0.48 28.42
N ILE A 32 -3.56 -0.32 29.45
CA ILE A 32 -2.50 -1.26 29.80
C ILE A 32 -3.13 -2.51 30.44
N ILE A 33 -3.02 -3.67 29.78
CA ILE A 33 -2.95 -4.96 30.47
C ILE A 33 -1.52 -5.51 30.25
N PRO A 34 -0.67 -5.59 31.29
CA PRO A 34 0.74 -6.00 31.19
C PRO A 34 0.97 -7.44 30.69
N THR A 35 -0.11 -8.21 30.49
CA THR A 35 -0.10 -9.64 30.20
C THR A 35 -0.81 -10.01 28.89
N SER A 36 -1.10 -9.04 28.01
CA SER A 36 -1.76 -9.37 26.74
C SER A 36 -0.88 -10.33 25.92
N PRO A 37 -1.36 -11.54 25.61
CA PRO A 37 -0.56 -12.50 24.85
C PRO A 37 -0.28 -11.91 23.47
N LEU A 38 1.00 -11.93 23.07
CA LEU A 38 1.40 -11.47 21.74
C LEU A 38 0.54 -12.18 20.69
N SER A 39 -0.09 -11.41 19.79
CA SER A 39 -0.96 -11.96 18.75
C SER A 39 -0.23 -13.02 17.92
N PRO A 40 -0.88 -14.13 17.50
CA PRO A 40 -0.23 -15.15 16.67
C PRO A 40 0.41 -14.54 15.41
N LEU A 41 1.57 -15.05 15.01
CA LEU A 41 2.23 -14.60 13.77
C LEU A 41 1.39 -15.01 12.56
N ALA A 42 1.26 -14.11 11.59
CA ALA A 42 0.67 -14.44 10.31
C ALA A 42 1.56 -15.46 9.57
N VAL A 43 0.93 -16.47 8.95
CA VAL A 43 1.62 -17.50 8.17
C VAL A 43 1.09 -17.50 6.75
N ILE A 44 1.99 -17.38 5.78
CA ILE A 44 1.70 -17.47 4.35
C ILE A 44 2.33 -18.75 3.82
N SER A 45 1.49 -19.66 3.31
CA SER A 45 1.96 -20.93 2.77
C SER A 45 2.27 -20.84 1.28
N VAL A 46 3.44 -21.34 0.88
CA VAL A 46 3.87 -21.45 -0.52
C VAL A 46 4.30 -22.87 -0.86
N LYS A 47 4.09 -23.31 -2.09
CA LYS A 47 4.53 -24.60 -2.59
C LYS A 47 5.78 -24.40 -3.43
N TYR A 48 6.78 -25.25 -3.19
CA TYR A 48 8.03 -25.25 -3.94
C TYR A 48 7.78 -25.31 -5.46
N GLY A 49 8.53 -24.51 -6.22
CA GLY A 49 8.47 -24.43 -7.67
C GLY A 49 7.33 -23.59 -8.24
N LEU A 50 6.42 -23.08 -7.41
CA LEU A 50 5.36 -22.17 -7.85
C LEU A 50 5.78 -20.70 -7.77
N ARG A 51 5.09 -19.87 -8.54
CA ARG A 51 5.24 -18.42 -8.51
C ARG A 51 3.96 -17.80 -7.95
N TYR A 52 4.12 -16.80 -7.09
CA TYR A 52 3.02 -16.14 -6.40
C TYR A 52 3.04 -14.65 -6.69
N ARG A 53 1.90 -14.10 -7.09
CA ARG A 53 1.69 -12.65 -7.12
C ARG A 53 1.15 -12.20 -5.77
N PHE A 54 1.99 -11.54 -4.99
CA PHE A 54 1.58 -10.90 -3.75
C PHE A 54 1.13 -9.46 -4.04
N ARG A 55 0.08 -9.02 -3.36
CA ARG A 55 -0.36 -7.62 -3.31
C ARG A 55 -0.04 -7.07 -1.94
N LEU A 56 1.01 -6.26 -1.85
CA LEU A 56 1.42 -5.57 -0.64
C LEU A 56 0.69 -4.25 -0.57
N VAL A 57 -0.01 -3.99 0.55
CA VAL A 57 -0.79 -2.78 0.77
C VAL A 57 -0.37 -2.18 2.11
N SER A 58 0.10 -0.93 2.09
CA SER A 58 0.39 -0.21 3.33
C SER A 58 -0.87 0.46 3.85
N LEU A 59 -1.46 -0.16 4.87
CA LEU A 59 -2.56 0.42 5.66
C LEU A 59 -2.04 1.21 6.87
N SER A 60 -0.79 1.66 6.80
CA SER A 60 -0.17 2.49 7.84
C SER A 60 -0.90 3.82 7.98
N CYS A 61 -0.85 4.40 9.17
CA CYS A 61 -1.29 5.78 9.38
C CYS A 61 -0.14 6.79 9.21
N ASP A 62 1.09 6.37 9.54
CA ASP A 62 2.23 7.28 9.61
C ASP A 62 3.54 6.57 9.23
N PRO A 63 3.98 5.49 9.93
CA PRO A 63 5.27 4.91 9.61
C PRO A 63 5.29 4.33 8.19
N ASN A 64 6.44 4.49 7.52
CA ASN A 64 6.75 3.69 6.34
C ASN A 64 7.48 2.41 6.76
N PHE A 65 7.45 1.40 5.90
CA PHE A 65 8.04 0.10 6.21
C PHE A 65 9.08 -0.30 5.16
N ILE A 66 10.22 -0.79 5.62
CA ILE A 66 11.13 -1.57 4.78
C ILE A 66 10.67 -3.02 4.82
N PHE A 67 10.01 -3.45 3.75
CA PHE A 67 9.52 -4.81 3.54
C PHE A 67 10.59 -5.69 2.88
N LYS A 68 10.75 -6.92 3.38
CA LYS A 68 11.56 -7.97 2.74
C LYS A 68 11.14 -9.36 3.19
N ILE A 69 11.61 -10.37 2.46
CA ILE A 69 11.43 -11.79 2.81
C ILE A 69 12.82 -12.43 2.85
N ASP A 70 13.18 -13.01 3.99
CA ASP A 70 14.49 -13.60 4.19
C ASP A 70 14.81 -14.63 3.10
N SER A 71 16.00 -14.52 2.50
CA SER A 71 16.49 -15.40 1.42
C SER A 71 15.65 -15.42 0.14
N HIS A 72 14.78 -14.43 -0.09
CA HIS A 72 13.99 -14.32 -1.32
C HIS A 72 14.17 -12.94 -1.94
N ASN A 73 14.49 -12.91 -3.23
CA ASN A 73 14.29 -11.72 -4.05
C ASN A 73 12.84 -11.67 -4.51
N ILE A 74 12.33 -10.47 -4.72
CA ILE A 74 10.98 -10.22 -5.22
C ILE A 74 11.06 -9.41 -6.52
N SER A 75 10.23 -9.74 -7.50
CA SER A 75 10.14 -8.99 -8.75
C SER A 75 8.89 -8.13 -8.73
N ILE A 76 9.04 -6.83 -8.53
CA ILE A 76 7.93 -5.86 -8.48
C ILE A 76 7.43 -5.63 -9.91
N ILE A 77 6.11 -5.64 -10.09
CA ILE A 77 5.44 -5.59 -11.41
C ILE A 77 4.30 -4.57 -11.48
N GLU A 78 3.89 -4.02 -10.34
CA GLU A 78 2.81 -3.04 -10.23
C GLU A 78 3.12 -2.10 -9.07
N ALA A 79 2.90 -0.80 -9.28
CA ALA A 79 2.95 0.24 -8.26
C ALA A 79 1.65 1.07 -8.34
N ASP A 80 0.93 1.17 -7.22
CA ASP A 80 -0.31 1.93 -7.06
C ASP A 80 -1.42 1.67 -8.10
N GLY A 81 -1.47 0.45 -8.63
CA GLY A 81 -2.44 0.03 -9.65
C GLY A 81 -1.92 0.12 -11.10
N ILE A 82 -0.74 0.71 -11.30
CA ILE A 82 -0.11 0.85 -12.62
C ILE A 82 0.93 -0.27 -12.82
N SER A 83 0.76 -1.03 -13.89
CA SER A 83 1.71 -2.10 -14.25
C SER A 83 2.97 -1.53 -14.90
N HIS A 84 4.13 -2.07 -14.50
CA HIS A 84 5.43 -1.64 -14.98
C HIS A 84 6.30 -2.87 -15.36
N GLN A 85 7.40 -2.62 -16.07
CA GLN A 85 8.40 -3.65 -16.38
C GLN A 85 8.97 -4.24 -15.08
N PRO A 86 9.20 -5.56 -14.99
CA PRO A 86 9.62 -6.17 -13.73
C PRO A 86 10.96 -5.65 -13.22
N VAL A 87 10.99 -5.20 -11.95
CA VAL A 87 12.23 -4.80 -11.26
C VAL A 87 12.48 -5.74 -10.09
N THR A 88 13.63 -6.43 -10.09
CA THR A 88 13.95 -7.43 -9.06
C THR A 88 14.80 -6.83 -7.96
N VAL A 89 14.31 -6.92 -6.73
CA VAL A 89 14.88 -6.32 -5.52
C VAL A 89 14.88 -7.32 -4.38
N ASP A 90 15.65 -7.07 -3.34
CA ASP A 90 15.60 -7.86 -2.09
C ASP A 90 14.74 -7.19 -1.00
N SER A 91 14.48 -5.89 -1.15
CA SER A 91 13.72 -5.09 -0.20
C SER A 91 13.02 -3.93 -0.89
N LEU A 92 11.97 -3.44 -0.26
CA LEU A 92 11.10 -2.37 -0.74
C LEU A 92 10.75 -1.46 0.42
N GLN A 93 10.97 -0.15 0.27
CA GLN A 93 10.38 0.84 1.17
C GLN A 93 8.95 1.13 0.69
N ILE A 94 7.97 1.03 1.59
CA ILE A 94 6.57 1.30 1.30
C ILE A 94 6.00 2.33 2.28
N PHE A 95 5.52 3.44 1.76
CA PHE A 95 4.92 4.52 2.53
C PHE A 95 3.43 4.27 2.78
N ALA A 96 2.85 5.04 3.70
CA ALA A 96 1.42 4.98 4.01
C ALA A 96 0.59 5.18 2.73
N GLY A 97 -0.32 4.22 2.44
CA GLY A 97 -1.26 4.30 1.33
C GLY A 97 -0.74 3.76 0.00
N GLN A 98 0.55 3.44 -0.09
CA GLN A 98 1.11 2.80 -1.28
C GLN A 98 0.74 1.32 -1.40
N ARG A 99 0.71 0.82 -2.63
CA ARG A 99 0.46 -0.57 -2.98
C ARG A 99 1.46 -1.04 -4.02
N TYR A 100 1.98 -2.26 -3.85
CA TYR A 100 2.84 -2.91 -4.84
C TYR A 100 2.36 -4.33 -5.09
N SER A 101 2.35 -4.76 -6.36
CA SER A 101 2.34 -6.20 -6.66
C SER A 101 3.74 -6.68 -6.96
N PHE A 102 4.13 -7.79 -6.36
CA PHE A 102 5.40 -8.45 -6.66
C PHE A 102 5.21 -9.95 -6.90
N ILE A 103 6.08 -10.50 -7.73
CA ILE A 103 6.20 -11.93 -7.95
C ILE A 103 7.27 -12.49 -7.01
N LEU A 104 6.90 -13.52 -6.26
CA LEU A 104 7.82 -14.35 -5.50
C LEU A 104 7.90 -15.73 -6.15
N ASN A 105 9.11 -16.14 -6.49
CA ASN A 105 9.40 -17.50 -6.96
C ASN A 105 9.74 -18.36 -5.74
N ALA A 106 8.94 -19.37 -5.45
CA ALA A 106 9.14 -20.26 -4.30
C ALA A 106 10.19 -21.35 -4.63
N THR A 107 11.43 -20.94 -4.84
CA THR A 107 12.54 -21.81 -5.27
C THR A 107 13.55 -22.11 -4.17
N GLN A 108 13.39 -21.51 -2.99
CA GLN A 108 14.26 -21.77 -1.85
C GLN A 108 13.99 -23.16 -1.26
N LYS A 109 14.91 -23.64 -0.42
CA LYS A 109 14.75 -24.90 0.31
C LYS A 109 13.41 -24.93 1.05
N ILE A 110 12.78 -26.09 1.14
CA ILE A 110 11.56 -26.26 1.95
C ILE A 110 11.90 -26.00 3.41
N ASP A 111 11.51 -24.82 3.90
CA ASP A 111 11.74 -24.34 5.26
C ASP A 111 10.76 -23.19 5.60
N ASN A 112 10.94 -22.57 6.76
CA ASN A 112 10.24 -21.37 7.21
C ASN A 112 11.17 -20.15 7.06
N TYR A 113 10.63 -19.06 6.53
CA TYR A 113 11.37 -17.81 6.31
C TYR A 113 10.65 -16.63 6.96
N TRP A 114 11.42 -15.71 7.55
CA TRP A 114 10.84 -14.47 8.07
C TRP A 114 10.41 -13.55 6.93
N ILE A 115 9.16 -13.11 6.97
CA ILE A 115 8.67 -11.90 6.30
C ILE A 115 8.88 -10.76 7.30
N ARG A 116 9.51 -9.68 6.87
CA ARG A 116 9.90 -8.57 7.75
C ARG A 116 9.37 -7.25 7.22
N ALA A 117 8.84 -6.43 8.12
CA ALA A 117 8.38 -5.08 7.83
C ALA A 117 8.93 -4.14 8.91
N THR A 118 10.08 -3.53 8.65
CA THR A 118 10.75 -2.65 9.62
C THR A 118 10.18 -1.23 9.50
N PRO A 119 9.54 -0.67 10.55
CA PRO A 119 9.13 0.72 10.52
C PRO A 119 10.34 1.67 10.50
N ASP A 120 10.16 2.87 9.97
CA ASP A 120 11.18 3.91 9.92
C ASP A 120 11.49 4.55 11.28
N TYR A 121 10.51 4.56 12.19
CA TYR A 121 10.68 5.04 13.55
C TYR A 121 9.94 4.14 14.56
N VAL A 122 10.43 4.13 15.81
CA VAL A 122 9.90 3.38 16.97
C VAL A 122 9.85 1.86 16.76
N ASN A 123 10.34 1.09 17.74
CA ASN A 123 10.31 -0.36 17.72
C ASN A 123 10.89 -0.99 16.42
N THR A 124 11.94 -0.44 15.83
CA THR A 124 12.46 -0.86 14.50
C THR A 124 13.08 -2.27 14.47
N GLY A 125 13.24 -2.92 15.62
CA GLY A 125 13.80 -4.27 15.75
C GLY A 125 12.80 -5.40 15.56
N PHE A 126 13.26 -6.63 15.80
CA PHE A 126 12.48 -7.87 15.66
C PHE A 126 12.38 -8.67 16.98
N ALA A 127 12.64 -8.02 18.13
CA ALA A 127 12.58 -8.67 19.43
C ALA A 127 11.17 -9.22 19.68
N ASN A 128 11.07 -10.42 20.28
CA ASN A 128 9.78 -11.11 20.49
C ASN A 128 8.97 -11.37 19.20
N ASN A 129 9.67 -11.46 18.07
CA ASN A 129 9.10 -11.62 16.73
C ASN A 129 8.13 -10.49 16.34
N THR A 130 8.33 -9.28 16.89
CA THR A 130 7.65 -8.08 16.37
C THR A 130 8.10 -7.82 14.93
N ASN A 131 7.32 -7.04 14.19
CA ASN A 131 7.70 -6.64 12.82
C ASN A 131 7.89 -7.81 11.84
N SER A 132 7.30 -8.97 12.18
CA SER A 132 7.58 -10.24 11.52
C SER A 132 6.30 -11.03 11.23
N ALA A 133 6.35 -11.83 10.15
CA ALA A 133 5.41 -12.87 9.78
C ALA A 133 6.19 -14.05 9.17
N ILE A 134 5.52 -15.16 8.86
CA ILE A 134 6.19 -16.39 8.40
C ILE A 134 5.77 -16.71 6.96
N LEU A 135 6.74 -16.86 6.06
CA LEU A 135 6.57 -17.55 4.79
C LEU A 135 6.94 -19.03 5.00
N ARG A 136 5.95 -19.93 4.88
CA ARG A 136 6.11 -21.36 5.16
C ARG A 136 5.99 -22.17 3.87
N TYR A 137 7.03 -22.92 3.53
CA TYR A 137 6.92 -23.89 2.44
C TYR A 137 6.04 -25.08 2.86
N VAL A 138 5.17 -25.56 1.97
CA VAL A 138 4.40 -26.79 2.18
C VAL A 138 5.37 -27.96 2.40
N GLY A 139 5.22 -28.65 3.52
CA GLY A 139 6.11 -29.73 3.96
C GLY A 139 7.17 -29.30 4.98
N ALA A 140 7.31 -28.01 5.28
CA ALA A 140 8.14 -27.54 6.38
C ALA A 140 7.44 -27.77 7.73
N SER A 141 8.22 -28.04 8.78
CA SER A 141 7.72 -28.15 10.15
C SER A 141 7.05 -26.85 10.61
N PRO A 142 5.99 -26.90 11.45
CA PRO A 142 5.25 -25.73 11.89
C PRO A 142 5.99 -24.98 13.02
N THR A 143 7.25 -24.65 12.79
CA THR A 143 8.12 -23.90 13.72
C THR A 143 8.37 -22.49 13.20
N ASP A 144 8.76 -21.60 14.09
CA ASP A 144 9.19 -20.24 13.73
C ASP A 144 10.55 -20.29 13.02
N PRO A 145 10.80 -19.41 12.03
CA PRO A 145 12.11 -19.30 11.40
C PRO A 145 13.19 -18.89 12.41
N THR A 146 14.42 -19.37 12.22
CA THR A 146 15.57 -19.06 13.09
C THR A 146 16.56 -18.08 12.46
N THR A 147 16.27 -17.59 11.24
CA THR A 147 17.18 -16.73 10.50
C THR A 147 17.32 -15.34 11.14
N ILE A 148 18.55 -14.83 11.15
CA ILE A 148 18.86 -13.47 11.59
C ILE A 148 18.62 -12.51 10.42
N SER A 149 18.00 -11.36 10.71
CA SER A 149 17.79 -10.30 9.71
C SER A 149 19.13 -9.84 9.15
N LYS A 150 19.30 -9.92 7.84
CA LYS A 150 20.43 -9.32 7.10
C LYS A 150 19.96 -8.05 6.41
N ASN A 151 20.78 -7.00 6.36
CA ASN A 151 20.42 -5.80 5.60
C ASN A 151 20.19 -6.15 4.13
N GLY A 152 19.16 -5.54 3.54
CA GLY A 152 18.96 -5.60 2.10
C GLY A 152 20.12 -4.89 1.41
N THR A 153 20.59 -5.48 0.32
CA THR A 153 21.66 -4.95 -0.53
C THR A 153 21.11 -4.29 -1.79
N ASN A 154 19.86 -4.59 -2.15
CA ASN A 154 19.19 -4.13 -3.36
C ASN A 154 17.77 -3.65 -3.02
N LEU A 155 17.69 -2.45 -2.44
CA LEU A 155 16.45 -1.72 -2.18
C LEU A 155 15.87 -1.19 -3.49
N LEU A 156 14.54 -1.29 -3.67
CA LEU A 156 13.87 -0.63 -4.79
C LEU A 156 14.19 0.87 -4.83
N LYS A 157 14.53 1.36 -6.01
CA LYS A 157 14.51 2.78 -6.35
C LYS A 157 13.34 3.02 -7.29
N GLU A 158 12.40 3.89 -6.91
CA GLU A 158 11.21 4.13 -7.75
C GLU A 158 11.57 4.69 -9.14
N THR A 159 12.74 5.31 -9.29
CA THR A 159 13.26 5.77 -10.59
C THR A 159 13.52 4.65 -11.59
N ASP A 160 13.67 3.41 -11.12
CA ASP A 160 13.90 2.24 -11.98
C ASP A 160 12.57 1.66 -12.52
N LEU A 161 11.43 2.19 -12.07
CA LEU A 161 10.12 1.76 -12.51
C LEU A 161 9.78 2.38 -13.87
N HIS A 162 9.58 1.52 -14.87
CA HIS A 162 9.22 1.93 -16.22
C HIS A 162 7.89 1.32 -16.65
N PRO A 163 6.91 2.10 -17.14
CA PRO A 163 5.61 1.59 -17.54
C PRO A 163 5.71 0.37 -18.48
N LEU A 164 4.83 -0.61 -18.27
CA LEU A 164 4.81 -1.82 -19.10
C LEU A 164 4.47 -1.47 -20.56
N VAL A 165 3.52 -0.55 -20.72
CA VAL A 165 3.16 0.07 -21.99
C VAL A 165 3.69 1.51 -21.95
N PRO A 166 4.60 1.89 -22.85
CA PRO A 166 5.09 3.26 -22.92
C PRO A 166 3.93 4.23 -23.16
N VAL A 167 3.78 5.21 -22.27
CA VAL A 167 2.87 6.34 -22.46
C VAL A 167 3.74 7.52 -22.86
N PRO A 168 3.83 7.86 -24.16
CA PRO A 168 4.63 8.98 -24.59
C PRO A 168 4.11 10.26 -23.94
N VAL A 169 4.98 10.95 -23.21
CA VAL A 169 4.66 12.25 -22.63
C VAL A 169 4.79 13.29 -23.75
N PRO A 170 3.78 14.16 -23.96
CA PRO A 170 3.90 15.28 -24.87
C PRO A 170 5.09 16.19 -24.49
N GLY A 171 5.76 16.76 -25.48
CA GLY A 171 6.85 17.71 -25.28
C GLY A 171 8.24 17.17 -25.62
N VAL A 172 9.26 18.02 -25.49
CA VAL A 172 10.66 17.67 -25.75
C VAL A 172 11.37 17.46 -24.42
N HIS A 173 12.00 16.31 -24.22
CA HIS A 173 12.76 16.00 -23.00
C HIS A 173 14.08 16.80 -22.94
N LYS A 174 14.01 18.11 -22.70
CA LYS A 174 15.15 18.99 -22.48
C LYS A 174 14.85 19.97 -21.35
N ILE A 175 15.91 20.41 -20.66
CA ILE A 175 15.81 21.43 -19.61
C ILE A 175 15.14 22.68 -20.19
N GLY A 176 14.11 23.19 -19.51
CA GLY A 176 13.38 24.39 -19.90
C GLY A 176 12.33 24.21 -21.00
N ALA A 177 12.00 22.99 -21.41
CA ALA A 177 10.95 22.71 -22.39
C ALA A 177 9.57 22.42 -21.80
N ALA A 178 9.37 22.65 -20.50
CA ALA A 178 8.04 22.58 -19.90
C ALA A 178 7.16 23.71 -20.48
N ASP A 179 5.93 23.38 -20.90
CA ASP A 179 4.97 24.39 -21.37
C ASP A 179 4.58 25.35 -20.24
N VAL A 180 4.47 24.82 -19.02
CA VAL A 180 4.17 25.57 -17.80
C VAL A 180 4.97 24.97 -16.64
N SER A 181 5.77 25.81 -15.96
CA SER A 181 6.45 25.45 -14.73
C SER A 181 5.64 25.93 -13.53
N ILE A 182 5.08 25.00 -12.75
CA ILE A 182 4.39 25.31 -11.49
C ILE A 182 5.35 24.99 -10.35
N ASN A 183 5.79 26.02 -9.63
CA ASN A 183 6.58 25.80 -8.42
C ASN A 183 5.63 25.52 -7.25
N LEU A 184 5.86 24.40 -6.57
CA LEU A 184 5.13 23.99 -5.38
C LEU A 184 6.09 24.06 -4.20
N ASP A 185 6.04 25.16 -3.46
CA ASP A 185 6.81 25.34 -2.23
C ASP A 185 6.09 24.65 -1.08
N ILE A 186 6.61 23.51 -0.64
CA ILE A 186 6.06 22.73 0.47
C ILE A 186 6.66 23.27 1.76
N GLY A 187 5.83 23.88 2.60
CA GLY A 187 6.24 24.50 3.85
C GLY A 187 5.43 24.06 5.06
N THR A 188 5.78 24.63 6.20
CA THR A 188 5.03 24.50 7.45
C THR A 188 4.79 25.88 8.05
N ASP A 189 3.54 26.12 8.46
CA ASP A 189 3.16 27.26 9.29
C ASP A 189 3.16 26.81 10.75
N LEU A 190 4.08 27.39 11.53
CA LEU A 190 4.28 27.12 12.96
C LEU A 190 3.78 28.26 13.84
N SER A 191 3.01 29.22 13.29
CA SER A 191 2.45 30.36 14.03
C SER A 191 1.61 29.94 15.23
N ASN A 192 0.99 28.75 15.16
CA ASN A 192 0.41 28.06 16.30
C ASN A 192 1.17 26.76 16.60
N PRO A 193 2.09 26.73 17.58
CA PRO A 193 2.89 25.55 17.92
C PRO A 193 2.06 24.35 18.37
N ALA A 194 0.84 24.58 18.88
CA ALA A 194 -0.08 23.51 19.28
C ALA A 194 -0.81 22.88 18.09
N SER A 195 -0.74 23.48 16.90
CA SER A 195 -1.41 23.00 15.68
C SER A 195 -0.63 23.45 14.44
N PRO A 196 0.55 22.86 14.20
CA PRO A 196 1.33 23.16 13.01
C PRO A 196 0.54 22.78 11.77
N ARG A 197 0.61 23.62 10.74
CA ARG A 197 -0.07 23.37 9.46
C ARG A 197 0.93 23.20 8.34
N TYR A 198 0.66 22.28 7.44
CA TYR A 198 1.40 22.16 6.18
C TYR A 198 0.84 23.17 5.18
N THR A 199 1.73 23.74 4.37
CA THR A 199 1.40 24.75 3.38
C THR A 199 1.94 24.35 2.01
N LEU A 200 1.20 24.72 0.97
CA LEU A 200 1.69 24.81 -0.39
C LEU A 200 1.69 26.28 -0.80
N ASN A 201 2.86 26.80 -1.18
CA ASN A 201 3.04 28.21 -1.51
C ASN A 201 2.50 29.15 -0.40
N GLY A 202 2.74 28.78 0.87
CA GLY A 202 2.29 29.53 2.04
C GLY A 202 0.80 29.37 2.41
N VAL A 203 0.03 28.58 1.67
CA VAL A 203 -1.40 28.35 1.93
C VAL A 203 -1.64 26.94 2.45
N SER A 204 -2.33 26.81 3.57
CA SER A 204 -2.77 25.50 4.09
C SER A 204 -4.08 25.04 3.46
N PHE A 205 -4.24 23.74 3.31
CA PHE A 205 -5.50 23.14 2.88
C PHE A 205 -6.63 23.49 3.85
N GLN A 206 -7.78 23.86 3.28
CA GLN A 206 -9.03 24.08 4.01
C GLN A 206 -10.05 23.04 3.56
N PRO A 207 -10.54 22.18 4.46
CA PRO A 207 -11.53 21.18 4.10
C PRO A 207 -12.84 21.85 3.65
N PRO A 208 -13.51 21.32 2.61
CA PRO A 208 -14.81 21.81 2.19
C PRO A 208 -15.88 21.57 3.27
N THR A 209 -16.90 22.42 3.30
CA THR A 209 -18.00 22.34 4.29
C THR A 209 -18.90 21.12 4.09
N ALA A 210 -18.86 20.49 2.91
CA ALA A 210 -19.57 19.27 2.59
C ALA A 210 -18.63 18.05 2.64
N PRO A 211 -19.10 16.89 3.13
CA PRO A 211 -18.28 15.68 3.20
C PRO A 211 -17.83 15.23 1.81
N THR A 212 -16.54 14.97 1.65
CA THR A 212 -15.96 14.37 0.43
C THR A 212 -15.67 12.89 0.69
N ALA A 213 -15.88 12.04 -0.32
CA ALA A 213 -15.84 10.57 -0.20
C ALA A 213 -14.45 9.95 0.06
N SER A 214 -13.43 10.76 0.40
CA SER A 214 -12.04 10.32 0.62
C SER A 214 -11.82 9.49 1.90
N GLY A 215 -12.86 9.27 2.73
CA GLY A 215 -12.75 8.67 4.05
C GLY A 215 -12.47 7.16 4.14
N PHE A 216 -12.43 6.42 3.02
CA PHE A 216 -12.54 4.94 3.09
C PHE A 216 -11.23 4.13 3.05
N LEU A 217 -10.05 4.73 2.88
CA LEU A 217 -8.81 3.96 2.66
C LEU A 217 -7.63 4.32 3.57
N HIS A 218 -7.80 5.19 4.56
CA HIS A 218 -6.71 5.62 5.45
C HIS A 218 -7.18 5.95 6.88
N CYS A 219 -6.51 5.37 7.88
CA CYS A 219 -6.95 5.37 9.28
C CYS A 219 -6.64 6.66 10.07
N HIS A 220 -6.68 7.85 9.47
CA HIS A 220 -6.77 9.15 10.18
C HIS A 220 -6.86 10.35 9.21
N ILE A 221 -7.47 10.17 8.03
CA ILE A 221 -7.43 11.19 6.98
C ILE A 221 -7.93 12.56 7.46
N ASP A 222 -8.87 12.59 8.41
CA ASP A 222 -9.36 13.83 9.03
C ASP A 222 -8.25 14.61 9.74
N TYR A 223 -7.35 13.95 10.45
CA TYR A 223 -6.21 14.62 11.08
C TYR A 223 -5.25 15.17 10.03
N HIS A 224 -4.90 14.38 9.01
CA HIS A 224 -4.03 14.83 7.91
C HIS A 224 -4.64 16.02 7.17
N LEU A 225 -5.95 15.99 6.87
CA LEU A 225 -6.69 17.10 6.27
C LEU A 225 -6.68 18.33 7.19
N ASN A 226 -6.91 18.15 8.49
CA ASN A 226 -6.97 19.24 9.46
C ASN A 226 -5.62 19.94 9.66
N ILE A 227 -4.51 19.21 9.60
CA ILE A 227 -3.15 19.77 9.65
C ILE A 227 -2.67 20.24 8.27
N GLY A 228 -3.45 20.10 7.21
CA GLY A 228 -3.13 20.64 5.89
C GLY A 228 -2.32 19.72 4.97
N LEU A 229 -2.16 18.44 5.33
CA LEU A 229 -1.52 17.39 4.50
C LEU A 229 -2.48 16.86 3.43
N ALA A 230 -3.04 17.77 2.64
CA ALA A 230 -3.86 17.39 1.50
C ALA A 230 -3.68 18.38 0.37
N VAL A 231 -3.60 17.85 -0.84
CA VAL A 231 -3.49 18.62 -2.07
C VAL A 231 -4.55 18.11 -3.02
N ILE A 232 -5.41 19.01 -3.49
CA ILE A 232 -6.35 18.72 -4.55
C ILE A 232 -5.86 19.43 -5.80
N LEU A 233 -5.40 18.65 -6.77
CA LEU A 233 -5.05 19.16 -8.11
C LEU A 233 -6.28 19.01 -9.00
N VAL A 234 -6.77 20.13 -9.53
CA VAL A 234 -7.86 20.15 -10.51
C VAL A 234 -7.25 20.52 -11.85
N GLU A 235 -7.09 19.54 -12.73
CA GLU A 235 -6.68 19.79 -14.11
C GLU A 235 -7.90 20.11 -15.00
N SER A 236 -7.72 21.03 -15.95
CA SER A 236 -8.74 21.47 -16.91
C SER A 236 -10.13 21.82 -16.35
N ARG A 237 -10.22 22.91 -15.59
CA ARG A 237 -11.52 23.46 -15.12
C ARG A 237 -12.54 23.68 -16.25
N THR A 238 -12.08 24.06 -17.44
CA THR A 238 -12.95 24.35 -18.58
C THR A 238 -13.55 23.09 -19.21
N THR A 239 -12.83 21.96 -19.23
CA THR A 239 -13.38 20.69 -19.71
C THR A 239 -14.30 20.06 -18.66
N ILE A 240 -13.94 20.13 -17.37
CA ILE A 240 -14.78 19.64 -16.25
C ILE A 240 -16.12 20.36 -16.19
N GLN A 241 -16.18 21.66 -16.50
CA GLN A 241 -17.45 22.39 -16.56
C GLN A 241 -18.28 22.09 -17.81
N GLN A 242 -17.67 21.57 -18.88
CA GLN A 242 -18.34 21.18 -20.12
C GLN A 242 -18.86 19.75 -20.06
N ASP A 243 -18.10 18.84 -19.44
CA ASP A 243 -18.56 17.50 -19.08
C ASP A 243 -19.53 17.63 -17.90
N LYS A 244 -20.81 17.89 -18.21
CA LYS A 244 -21.89 17.67 -17.25
C LYS A 244 -21.88 16.19 -16.89
N PHE A 245 -21.23 15.85 -15.78
CA PHE A 245 -21.44 14.57 -15.14
C PHE A 245 -22.91 14.53 -14.70
N GLU A 246 -23.75 13.91 -15.53
CA GLU A 246 -25.12 13.61 -15.16
C GLU A 246 -25.06 12.48 -14.14
N ILE A 247 -25.43 12.81 -12.90
CA ILE A 247 -25.56 11.83 -11.83
C ILE A 247 -26.55 10.77 -12.34
N PRO A 248 -26.16 9.48 -12.41
CA PRO A 248 -27.06 8.44 -12.86
C PRO A 248 -28.32 8.44 -11.97
N PRO A 249 -29.54 8.36 -12.53
CA PRO A 249 -30.79 8.44 -11.75
C PRO A 249 -30.84 7.45 -10.57
N ALA A 250 -30.15 6.32 -10.70
CA ALA A 250 -30.01 5.31 -9.64
C ALA A 250 -29.38 5.83 -8.34
N TRP A 251 -28.66 6.97 -8.36
CA TRP A 251 -28.10 7.59 -7.16
C TRP A 251 -29.15 8.36 -6.36
N ASP A 252 -30.15 8.95 -7.03
CA ASP A 252 -31.28 9.61 -6.35
C ASP A 252 -32.13 8.58 -5.58
N ASP A 253 -32.17 7.34 -6.08
CA ASP A 253 -32.87 6.23 -5.43
C ASP A 253 -32.18 5.73 -4.15
N LEU A 254 -30.90 6.06 -3.93
CA LEU A 254 -30.16 5.60 -2.74
C LEU A 254 -30.60 6.33 -1.46
N CYS A 255 -30.91 7.62 -1.55
CA CYS A 255 -31.31 8.42 -0.39
C CYS A 255 -32.58 7.89 0.31
N PRO A 256 -33.68 7.57 -0.41
CA PRO A 256 -34.84 6.90 0.17
C PRO A 256 -34.53 5.53 0.79
N ILE A 257 -33.67 4.72 0.14
CA ILE A 257 -33.28 3.39 0.62
C ILE A 257 -32.53 3.49 1.96
N TYR A 258 -31.55 4.40 2.07
CA TYR A 258 -30.79 4.59 3.31
C TYR A 258 -31.64 5.19 4.43
N ASN A 259 -32.53 6.13 4.11
CA ASN A 259 -33.47 6.70 5.09
C ASN A 259 -34.47 5.66 5.60
N ALA A 260 -34.92 4.73 4.73
CA ALA A 260 -35.77 3.61 5.14
C ALA A 260 -35.01 2.62 6.02
N ALA A 261 -33.74 2.32 5.69
CA ALA A 261 -32.88 1.42 6.47
C ALA A 261 -32.59 1.97 7.89
N ALA A 262 -32.42 3.29 8.03
CA ALA A 262 -32.21 3.94 9.33
C ALA A 262 -33.44 3.83 10.26
N ASN A 263 -34.65 3.78 9.69
CA ASN A 263 -35.90 3.66 10.44
C ASN A 263 -36.27 2.22 10.82
N THR A 264 -35.60 1.21 10.26
CA THR A 264 -35.84 -0.21 10.59
C THR A 264 -35.04 -0.73 11.78
N THR A 265 -34.12 0.04 12.35
CA THR A 265 -33.28 -0.36 13.50
C THR A 265 -33.88 -0.09 14.89
N GLN A 266 -35.19 0.15 15.00
CA GLN A 266 -35.87 0.40 16.28
C GLN A 266 -36.98 -0.60 16.62
N LEU A 267 -36.93 -1.85 16.13
CA LEU A 267 -37.80 -2.93 16.62
C LEU A 267 -37.13 -4.30 16.39
N GLY A 268 -36.67 -4.93 17.48
CA GLY A 268 -36.12 -6.30 17.51
C GLY A 268 -35.00 -6.46 18.52
#